data_AF-A0A7X3FHW5-F1
#
_entry.id   AF-A0A7X3FHW5-F1
#
_cell.length_a   1.000
_cell.length_b   1.000
_cell.length_c   1.000
_cell.angle_alpha   90.00
_cell.angle_beta   90.00
_cell.angle_gamma   90.00
#
_symmetry.space_group_name_H-M   'P 1'
#
loop_
_entity.id
_entity.type
_entity.pdbx_description
1 polymer ?
#
loop_
_entity_poly.entity_id
_entity_poly.type
_entity_poly.pdbx_seq_one_letter_code
_entity_poly.pdbx_strand_id
1 'polypeptide(L)'
;MSEVRLLAEKAGLNKVTPIELSSAGNLIIHLDLYPIVARIATVISKEDADHAYQILDRELRAARHLHSKGIPVLLPSDHIDAGPYDIGGTWATFWKYVPPTQLKPPSPSEAVELVNTLSRGLKDFSDEIPLLGVWERACQSAKRLMKHPDQRIQALLNVFVKVDRQMRFDTSLLIPCHGDAHTRNLLPSTEGWIWADFEDLSLMPVYWDLASFVGNLALYNGVQEPTFRYVLSQINNGTDLEAFGFAITARILMSTLGNLDFALAGNGDLAFACKQLELADDFIHQIDLIIQRNGGVH
;
A
#
# COMPACT_ATOMS: atom_id res chain seq x y z
N MET A 1 -20.56 -11.09 11.28
CA MET A 1 -21.55 -11.67 10.34
C MET A 1 -22.99 -11.20 10.60
N SER A 2 -23.54 -11.34 11.82
CA SER A 2 -24.91 -10.92 12.14
C SER A 2 -25.16 -9.41 12.00
N GLU A 3 -24.22 -8.57 12.44
CA GLU A 3 -24.35 -7.10 12.37
C GLU A 3 -24.29 -6.56 10.95
N VAL A 4 -23.41 -7.12 10.11
CA VAL A 4 -23.31 -6.81 8.67
C VAL A 4 -24.63 -7.12 7.97
N ARG A 5 -25.20 -8.29 8.27
CA ARG A 5 -26.51 -8.67 7.74
C ARG A 5 -27.61 -7.71 8.21
N LEU A 6 -27.58 -7.29 9.47
CA LEU A 6 -28.55 -6.35 10.03
C LEU A 6 -28.42 -4.95 9.40
N LEU A 7 -27.20 -4.48 9.10
CA LEU A 7 -26.99 -3.26 8.32
C LEU A 7 -27.55 -3.39 6.90
N ALA A 8 -27.26 -4.51 6.23
CA ALA A 8 -27.76 -4.78 4.89
C ALA A 8 -29.31 -4.80 4.86
N GLU A 9 -29.94 -5.47 5.82
CA GLU A 9 -31.40 -5.52 5.96
C GLU A 9 -32.00 -4.14 6.24
N LYS A 10 -31.36 -3.32 7.10
CA LYS A 10 -31.76 -1.92 7.35
C LYS A 10 -31.63 -1.04 6.11
N ALA A 11 -30.65 -1.30 5.26
CA ALA A 11 -30.47 -0.62 3.98
C ALA A 11 -31.41 -1.13 2.87
N GLY A 12 -32.32 -2.07 3.19
CA GLY A 12 -33.32 -2.59 2.26
C GLY A 12 -32.88 -3.81 1.46
N LEU A 13 -31.71 -4.39 1.76
CA LEU A 13 -31.24 -5.62 1.14
C LEU A 13 -31.88 -6.84 1.83
N ASN A 14 -32.68 -7.60 1.09
CA ASN A 14 -33.44 -8.72 1.63
C ASN A 14 -32.80 -10.06 1.25
N LYS A 15 -32.96 -11.08 2.10
CA LYS A 15 -32.44 -12.45 1.85
C LYS A 15 -30.92 -12.54 1.67
N VAL A 16 -30.18 -11.64 2.30
CA VAL A 16 -28.72 -11.61 2.24
C VAL A 16 -28.12 -12.83 2.94
N THR A 17 -27.29 -13.58 2.21
CA THR A 17 -26.44 -14.63 2.78
C THR A 17 -24.98 -14.14 2.75
N PRO A 18 -24.34 -13.88 3.91
CA PRO A 18 -22.96 -13.44 3.94
C PRO A 18 -22.02 -14.60 3.60
N ILE A 19 -21.14 -14.41 2.62
CA ILE A 19 -20.12 -15.37 2.19
C ILE A 19 -18.75 -14.75 2.49
N GLU A 20 -17.95 -15.39 3.35
CA GLU A 20 -16.57 -14.95 3.60
C GLU A 20 -15.71 -15.20 2.36
N LEU A 21 -15.06 -14.13 1.87
CA LEU A 21 -14.10 -14.20 0.77
C LEU A 21 -12.65 -14.23 1.27
N SER A 22 -12.35 -13.52 2.35
CA SER A 22 -11.02 -13.43 2.97
C SER A 22 -11.12 -12.95 4.42
N SER A 23 -10.19 -13.40 5.25
CA SER A 23 -9.97 -12.95 6.63
C SER A 23 -8.50 -12.62 6.93
N ALA A 24 -7.67 -12.47 5.88
CA ALA A 24 -6.27 -12.08 6.00
C ALA A 24 -6.15 -10.54 6.02
N GLY A 25 -5.90 -9.96 7.19
CA GLY A 25 -5.98 -8.51 7.39
C GLY A 25 -7.43 -8.13 7.65
N ASN A 26 -8.14 -7.60 6.66
CA ASN A 26 -9.54 -7.24 6.80
C ASN A 26 -10.48 -8.42 6.54
N LEU A 27 -11.63 -8.43 7.21
CA LEU A 27 -12.67 -9.43 6.95
C LEU A 27 -13.52 -8.95 5.75
N ILE A 28 -13.48 -9.72 4.67
CA ILE A 28 -14.12 -9.43 3.40
C ILE A 28 -15.30 -10.38 3.20
N ILE A 29 -16.51 -9.83 3.08
CA ILE A 29 -17.75 -10.60 3.01
C ILE A 29 -18.54 -10.19 1.76
N HIS A 30 -18.84 -11.15 0.89
CA HIS A 30 -19.81 -10.95 -0.18
C HIS A 30 -21.24 -11.10 0.36
N LEU A 31 -22.09 -10.12 0.07
CA LEU A 31 -23.52 -10.15 0.39
C LEU A 31 -24.25 -10.83 -0.78
N ASP A 32 -24.43 -12.15 -0.70
CA ASP A 32 -25.04 -12.93 -1.79
C ASP A 32 -26.41 -12.38 -2.21
N LEU A 33 -26.74 -12.56 -3.50
CA LEU A 33 -27.84 -11.92 -4.26
C LEU A 33 -27.66 -10.43 -4.59
N TYR A 34 -26.62 -9.78 -4.08
CA TYR A 34 -26.27 -8.41 -4.42
C TYR A 34 -24.79 -8.33 -4.84
N PRO A 35 -24.41 -7.46 -5.78
CA PRO A 35 -23.01 -7.28 -6.16
C PRO A 35 -22.30 -6.37 -5.15
N ILE A 36 -22.33 -6.72 -3.86
CA ILE A 36 -21.84 -5.91 -2.74
C ILE A 36 -20.88 -6.72 -1.88
N VAL A 37 -19.73 -6.13 -1.58
CA VAL A 37 -18.77 -6.65 -0.60
C VAL A 37 -18.73 -5.71 0.61
N ALA A 38 -18.88 -6.26 1.80
CA ALA A 38 -18.55 -5.57 3.05
C ALA A 38 -17.06 -5.81 3.37
N ARG A 39 -16.30 -4.73 3.55
CA ARG A 39 -14.91 -4.73 4.04
C ARG A 39 -14.94 -4.27 5.50
N ILE A 40 -14.50 -5.13 6.41
CA ILE A 40 -14.52 -4.87 7.84
C ILE A 40 -13.09 -4.71 8.34
N ALA A 41 -12.78 -3.52 8.84
CA ALA A 41 -11.46 -3.15 9.32
C ALA A 41 -11.17 -3.86 10.65
N THR A 42 -10.32 -4.88 10.67
CA THR A 42 -10.06 -5.69 11.88
C THR A 42 -9.03 -5.07 12.82
N VAL A 43 -8.16 -4.20 12.31
CA VAL A 43 -6.99 -3.65 13.03
C VAL A 43 -7.23 -2.22 13.53
N ILE A 44 -8.29 -1.56 13.04
CA ILE A 44 -8.61 -0.19 13.46
C ILE A 44 -9.42 -0.28 14.77
N SER A 45 -8.72 -0.12 15.90
CA SER A 45 -9.34 -0.23 17.22
C SER A 45 -10.24 0.98 17.53
N LYS A 46 -11.27 0.72 18.36
CA LYS A 46 -12.23 1.71 18.86
C LYS A 46 -11.61 2.88 19.64
N GLU A 47 -10.34 2.76 20.03
CA GLU A 47 -9.65 3.74 20.87
C GLU A 47 -9.47 5.10 20.16
N ASP A 48 -9.58 5.13 18.83
CA ASP A 48 -9.67 6.35 18.04
C ASP A 48 -10.69 6.22 16.89
N ALA A 49 -11.98 6.19 17.28
CA ALA A 49 -13.11 6.05 16.37
C ALA A 49 -13.17 7.15 15.29
N ASP A 50 -12.76 8.38 15.62
CA ASP A 50 -12.74 9.49 14.66
C ASP A 50 -11.64 9.30 13.62
N HIS A 51 -10.44 8.89 14.04
CA HIS A 51 -9.36 8.57 13.12
C HIS A 51 -9.71 7.40 12.19
N ALA A 52 -10.36 6.36 12.73
CA ALA A 52 -10.88 5.23 11.97
C ALA A 52 -11.83 5.67 10.85
N TYR A 53 -12.80 6.49 11.21
CA TYR A 53 -13.76 7.05 10.26
C TYR A 53 -13.07 7.85 9.17
N GLN A 54 -12.14 8.74 9.53
CA GLN A 54 -11.41 9.59 8.57
C GLN A 54 -10.60 8.79 7.56
N ILE A 55 -9.98 7.68 7.96
CA ILE A 55 -9.25 6.80 7.04
C ILE A 55 -10.22 6.17 6.04
N LEU A 56 -11.29 5.56 6.51
CA LEU A 56 -12.22 4.81 5.67
C LEU A 56 -13.05 5.72 4.75
N ASP A 57 -13.46 6.89 5.24
CA ASP A 57 -14.16 7.88 4.42
C ASP A 57 -13.25 8.43 3.31
N ARG A 58 -11.98 8.70 3.63
CA ARG A 58 -10.98 9.12 2.65
C ARG A 58 -10.68 8.04 1.61
N GLU A 59 -10.65 6.77 2.02
CA GLU A 59 -10.52 5.63 1.09
C GLU A 59 -11.65 5.63 0.06
N LEU A 60 -12.90 5.79 0.51
CA LEU A 60 -14.08 5.84 -0.36
C LEU A 60 -14.04 7.05 -1.31
N ARG A 61 -13.62 8.23 -0.81
CA ARG A 61 -13.47 9.45 -1.62
C ARG A 61 -12.37 9.32 -2.66
N ALA A 62 -11.22 8.75 -2.30
CA ALA A 62 -10.10 8.52 -3.22
C ALA A 62 -10.51 7.60 -4.37
N ALA A 63 -11.22 6.50 -4.07
CA ALA A 63 -11.73 5.59 -5.10
C ALA A 63 -12.70 6.29 -6.07
N ARG A 64 -13.64 7.10 -5.56
CA ARG A 64 -14.57 7.89 -6.40
C ARG A 64 -13.83 8.91 -7.26
N HIS A 65 -12.85 9.61 -6.69
CA HIS A 65 -12.02 10.58 -7.41
C HIS A 65 -11.26 9.92 -8.56
N LEU A 66 -10.57 8.81 -8.30
CA LEU A 66 -9.81 8.08 -9.31
C LEU A 66 -10.71 7.56 -10.43
N HIS A 67 -11.90 7.04 -10.09
CA HIS A 67 -12.86 6.63 -11.10
C HIS A 67 -13.32 7.81 -11.97
N SER A 68 -13.56 9.00 -11.39
CA SER A 68 -13.91 10.20 -12.16
C SER A 68 -12.82 10.64 -13.14
N LYS A 69 -11.57 10.24 -12.90
CA LYS A 69 -10.40 10.47 -13.77
C LYS A 69 -10.17 9.33 -14.78
N GLY A 70 -11.04 8.32 -14.81
CA GLY A 70 -10.92 7.15 -15.69
C GLY A 70 -9.86 6.14 -15.26
N ILE A 71 -9.41 6.20 -14.00
CA ILE A 71 -8.43 5.26 -13.45
C ILE A 71 -9.17 3.97 -13.02
N PRO A 72 -8.72 2.77 -13.46
CA PRO A 72 -9.32 1.52 -13.02
C PRO A 72 -9.14 1.30 -11.52
N VAL A 73 -10.25 1.30 -10.77
CA VAL A 73 -10.25 1.24 -9.31
C VAL A 73 -11.49 0.49 -8.81
N LEU A 74 -11.36 -0.23 -7.69
CA LEU A 74 -12.49 -0.81 -6.98
C LEU A 74 -13.40 0.31 -6.49
N LEU A 75 -14.67 0.25 -6.86
CA LEU A 75 -15.64 1.30 -6.55
C LEU A 75 -16.42 1.01 -5.27
N PRO A 76 -16.75 2.04 -4.48
CA PRO A 76 -17.80 1.94 -3.46
C PRO A 76 -19.11 1.45 -4.07
N SER A 77 -19.92 0.76 -3.26
CA SER A 77 -21.25 0.32 -3.69
C SER A 77 -22.15 1.52 -4.00
N ASP A 78 -22.99 1.38 -5.02
CA ASP A 78 -24.08 2.29 -5.39
C ASP A 78 -25.47 1.73 -5.03
N HIS A 79 -25.53 0.50 -4.53
CA HIS A 79 -26.77 -0.15 -4.11
C HIS A 79 -27.22 0.30 -2.71
N ILE A 80 -26.26 0.67 -1.86
CA ILE A 80 -26.46 1.20 -0.51
C ILE A 80 -25.42 2.30 -0.27
N ASP A 81 -25.64 3.15 0.74
CA ASP A 81 -24.60 4.07 1.17
C ASP A 81 -23.39 3.27 1.69
N ALA A 82 -22.20 3.59 1.17
CA ALA A 82 -20.99 2.80 1.33
C ALA A 82 -20.36 2.91 2.72
N GLY A 83 -20.84 3.82 3.57
CA GLY A 83 -20.33 4.06 4.92
C GLY A 83 -19.26 5.16 4.94
N PRO A 84 -18.42 5.22 6.00
CA PRO A 84 -18.16 4.16 7.00
C PRO A 84 -19.25 3.94 8.06
N TYR A 85 -19.37 2.71 8.58
CA TYR A 85 -20.30 2.36 9.66
C TYR A 85 -19.61 1.64 10.84
N ASP A 86 -19.98 1.98 12.07
CA ASP A 86 -19.63 1.19 13.27
C ASP A 86 -20.56 -0.03 13.38
N ILE A 87 -19.96 -1.22 13.38
CA ILE A 87 -20.57 -2.52 13.64
C ILE A 87 -19.92 -3.17 14.86
N GLY A 88 -20.55 -3.01 16.02
CA GLY A 88 -20.12 -3.71 17.23
C GLY A 88 -18.72 -3.29 17.72
N GLY A 89 -18.29 -2.04 17.47
CA GLY A 89 -16.98 -1.53 17.82
C GLY A 89 -15.89 -1.81 16.78
N THR A 90 -16.28 -2.29 15.60
CA THR A 90 -15.44 -2.47 14.40
C THR A 90 -16.02 -1.63 13.26
N TRP A 91 -15.22 -1.24 12.27
CA TRP A 91 -15.70 -0.40 11.17
C TRP A 91 -15.92 -1.18 9.87
N ALA A 92 -16.98 -0.83 9.14
CA ALA A 92 -17.31 -1.43 7.85
C ALA A 92 -17.53 -0.41 6.74
N THR A 93 -17.07 -0.74 5.54
CA THR A 93 -17.39 -0.04 4.28
C THR A 93 -17.93 -1.02 3.24
N PHE A 94 -18.72 -0.54 2.29
CA PHE A 94 -19.36 -1.37 1.26
C PHE A 94 -18.88 -1.02 -0.14
N TRP A 95 -18.45 -2.04 -0.87
CA TRP A 95 -17.79 -1.96 -2.17
C TRP A 95 -18.55 -2.76 -3.22
N LYS A 96 -18.33 -2.47 -4.50
CA LYS A 96 -18.84 -3.30 -5.58
C LYS A 96 -18.14 -4.66 -5.54
N TYR A 97 -18.93 -5.73 -5.65
CA TYR A 97 -18.38 -7.07 -5.81
C TYR A 97 -17.75 -7.23 -7.19
N VAL A 98 -16.50 -7.65 -7.22
CA VAL A 98 -15.78 -8.00 -8.44
C VAL A 98 -15.67 -9.52 -8.50
N PRO A 99 -16.31 -10.18 -9.48
CA PRO A 99 -16.25 -11.63 -9.59
C PRO A 99 -14.82 -12.13 -9.80
N PRO A 100 -14.46 -13.30 -9.23
CA PRO A 100 -13.15 -13.93 -9.45
C PRO A 100 -12.83 -14.03 -10.94
N THR A 101 -11.79 -13.33 -11.37
CA THR A 101 -11.33 -13.30 -12.76
C THR A 101 -9.88 -13.77 -12.82
N GLN A 102 -9.53 -14.52 -13.86
CA GLN A 102 -8.14 -14.88 -14.12
C GLN A 102 -7.57 -13.93 -15.19
N LEU A 103 -6.55 -13.17 -14.82
CA LEU A 103 -5.74 -12.39 -15.75
C LEU A 103 -4.29 -12.87 -15.71
N LYS A 104 -3.61 -12.77 -16.85
CA LYS A 104 -2.15 -12.93 -16.86
C LYS A 104 -1.54 -11.75 -16.09
N PRO A 105 -0.47 -11.99 -15.31
CA PRO A 105 0.30 -10.90 -14.71
C PRO A 105 0.67 -9.86 -15.77
N PRO A 106 0.63 -8.55 -15.44
CA PRO A 106 1.01 -7.52 -16.37
C PRO A 106 2.49 -7.69 -16.77
N SER A 107 2.81 -7.40 -18.03
CA SER A 107 4.19 -7.23 -18.46
C SER A 107 4.87 -6.08 -17.70
N PRO A 108 6.21 -6.01 -17.67
CA PRO A 108 6.94 -4.91 -17.03
C PRO A 108 6.46 -3.50 -17.41
N SER A 109 6.17 -3.29 -18.70
CA SER A 109 5.66 -1.99 -19.19
C SER A 109 4.24 -1.71 -18.74
N GLU A 110 3.35 -2.71 -18.78
CA GLU A 110 1.96 -2.56 -18.32
C GLU A 110 1.91 -2.29 -16.81
N ALA A 111 2.75 -2.98 -16.04
CA ALA A 111 2.88 -2.78 -14.60
C ALA A 111 3.30 -1.35 -14.24
N VAL A 112 4.35 -0.84 -14.90
CA VAL A 112 4.79 0.55 -14.69
C VAL A 112 3.73 1.55 -15.13
N GLU A 113 3.03 1.29 -16.24
CA GLU A 113 1.96 2.18 -16.69
C GLU A 113 0.75 2.20 -15.75
N LEU A 114 0.40 1.06 -15.13
CA LEU A 114 -0.65 0.99 -14.10
C LEU A 114 -0.33 1.91 -12.91
N VAL A 115 0.91 1.91 -12.45
CA VAL A 115 1.37 2.76 -11.32
C VAL A 115 1.49 4.23 -11.73
N ASN A 116 2.00 4.51 -12.93
CA ASN A 116 2.08 5.88 -13.45
C ASN A 116 0.68 6.49 -13.62
N THR A 117 -0.26 5.71 -14.15
CA THR A 117 -1.66 6.13 -14.32
C THR A 117 -2.31 6.44 -12.99
N LEU A 118 -2.13 5.57 -11.99
CA LEU A 118 -2.56 5.81 -10.61
C LEU A 118 -1.99 7.11 -10.04
N SER A 119 -0.66 7.31 -10.15
CA SER A 119 0.03 8.49 -9.62
C SER A 119 -0.49 9.78 -10.26
N ARG A 120 -0.74 9.78 -11.58
CA ARG A 120 -1.34 10.93 -12.28
C ARG A 120 -2.76 11.21 -11.81
N GLY A 121 -3.56 10.17 -11.56
CA GLY A 121 -4.93 10.31 -11.05
C GLY A 121 -4.99 10.92 -9.65
N LEU A 122 -4.05 10.55 -8.77
CA LEU A 122 -3.98 11.05 -7.40
C LEU A 122 -3.47 12.50 -7.29
N LYS A 123 -2.73 13.00 -8.28
CA LYS A 123 -2.15 14.35 -8.27
C LYS A 123 -3.17 15.46 -7.98
N ASP A 124 -4.39 15.30 -8.45
CA ASP A 124 -5.47 16.29 -8.29
C ASP A 124 -6.41 15.97 -7.11
N PHE A 125 -6.10 14.97 -6.28
CA PHE A 125 -6.90 14.64 -5.11
C PHE A 125 -6.71 15.75 -4.06
N SER A 126 -7.78 16.49 -3.78
CA SER A 126 -7.71 17.78 -3.06
C SER A 126 -8.15 17.71 -1.59
N ASP A 127 -8.60 16.55 -1.15
CA ASP A 127 -8.96 16.34 0.25
C ASP A 127 -7.72 16.31 1.15
N GLU A 128 -7.92 16.32 2.47
CA GLU A 128 -6.81 16.21 3.42
C GLU A 128 -6.08 14.85 3.29
N ILE A 129 -4.76 14.92 3.08
CA ILE A 129 -3.88 13.76 2.92
C ILE A 129 -2.86 13.74 4.06
N PRO A 130 -2.76 12.65 4.83
CA PRO A 130 -1.76 12.50 5.88
C PRO A 130 -0.35 12.59 5.33
N LEU A 131 0.51 13.26 6.09
CA LEU A 131 1.93 13.34 5.81
C LEU A 131 2.61 12.01 6.16
N LEU A 132 3.37 11.43 5.22
CA LEU A 132 4.25 10.28 5.48
C LEU A 132 3.56 9.03 6.06
N GLY A 133 2.25 8.84 5.85
CA GLY A 133 1.40 7.82 6.49
C GLY A 133 2.07 6.50 6.86
N VAL A 134 2.38 5.65 5.88
CA VAL A 134 3.01 4.33 6.11
C VAL A 134 4.42 4.43 6.72
N TRP A 135 5.13 5.52 6.46
CA TRP A 135 6.45 5.78 7.03
C TRP A 135 6.38 6.10 8.53
N GLU A 136 5.36 6.83 8.99
CA GLU A 136 5.16 7.07 10.41
C GLU A 136 4.95 5.76 11.19
N ARG A 137 4.25 4.78 10.59
CA ARG A 137 4.16 3.42 11.17
C ARG A 137 5.52 2.73 11.23
N ALA A 138 6.33 2.86 10.18
CA ALA A 138 7.70 2.35 10.19
C ALA A 138 8.59 3.04 11.24
N CYS A 139 8.42 4.34 11.51
CA CYS A 139 9.10 5.03 12.61
C CYS A 139 8.77 4.39 13.97
N GLN A 140 7.52 3.99 14.18
CA GLN A 140 7.12 3.30 15.41
C GLN A 140 7.77 1.92 15.52
N SER A 141 7.79 1.14 14.44
CA SER A 141 8.49 -0.15 14.39
C SER A 141 9.99 0.00 14.63
N ALA A 142 10.63 0.97 13.97
CA ALA A 142 12.05 1.29 14.18
C ALA A 142 12.36 1.63 15.65
N LYS A 143 11.48 2.38 16.32
CA LYS A 143 11.60 2.71 17.75
C LYS A 143 11.53 1.47 18.64
N ARG A 144 10.62 0.52 18.34
CA ARG A 144 10.51 -0.76 19.08
C ARG A 144 11.72 -1.66 18.87
N LEU A 145 12.28 -1.64 17.66
CA LEU A 145 13.47 -2.41 17.29
C LEU A 145 14.80 -1.79 17.76
N MET A 146 14.80 -0.54 18.23
CA MET A 146 16.01 0.24 18.53
C MET A 146 17.01 -0.46 19.45
N LYS A 147 16.53 -1.26 20.42
CA LYS A 147 17.38 -1.98 21.39
C LYS A 147 17.61 -3.45 21.03
N HIS A 148 17.21 -3.89 19.84
CA HIS A 148 17.34 -5.29 19.44
C HIS A 148 18.82 -5.67 19.27
N PRO A 149 19.28 -6.83 19.80
CA PRO A 149 20.71 -7.18 19.82
C PRO A 149 21.29 -7.59 18.44
N ASP A 150 20.43 -7.92 17.47
CA ASP A 150 20.86 -8.30 16.11
C ASP A 150 21.50 -7.12 15.36
N GLN A 151 22.76 -7.28 14.98
CA GLN A 151 23.55 -6.25 14.30
C GLN A 151 22.99 -5.88 12.92
N ARG A 152 22.31 -6.79 12.22
CA ARG A 152 21.69 -6.49 10.92
C ARG A 152 20.56 -5.47 11.08
N ILE A 153 19.77 -5.61 12.15
CA ILE A 153 18.72 -4.64 12.48
C ILE A 153 19.36 -3.29 12.81
N GLN A 154 20.43 -3.27 13.61
CA GLN A 154 21.14 -2.05 13.96
C GLN A 154 21.72 -1.34 12.73
N ALA A 155 22.26 -2.09 11.76
CA ALA A 155 22.72 -1.55 10.49
C ALA A 155 21.59 -0.86 9.72
N LEU A 156 20.44 -1.53 9.55
CA LEU A 156 19.28 -0.96 8.87
C LEU A 156 18.72 0.27 9.61
N LEU A 157 18.69 0.25 10.94
CA LEU A 157 18.25 1.41 11.74
C LEU A 157 19.15 2.63 11.55
N ASN A 158 20.46 2.45 11.39
CA ASN A 158 21.38 3.55 11.09
C ASN A 158 21.09 4.19 9.74
N VAL A 159 20.70 3.39 8.73
CA VAL A 159 20.25 3.90 7.42
C VAL A 159 18.89 4.59 7.58
N PHE A 160 17.96 3.96 8.30
CA PHE A 160 16.62 4.49 8.57
C PHE A 160 16.66 5.90 9.16
N VAL A 161 17.52 6.17 10.14
CA VAL A 161 17.66 7.51 10.75
C VAL A 161 18.07 8.57 9.72
N LYS A 162 18.93 8.23 8.76
CA LYS A 162 19.34 9.16 7.69
C LYS A 162 18.18 9.42 6.73
N VAL A 163 17.50 8.36 6.31
CA VAL A 163 16.34 8.44 5.41
C VAL A 163 15.20 9.23 6.04
N ASP A 164 14.90 9.01 7.33
CA ASP A 164 13.85 9.74 8.05
C ASP A 164 14.13 11.25 8.11
N ARG A 165 15.39 11.64 8.37
CA ARG A 165 15.79 13.05 8.32
C ARG A 165 15.58 13.65 6.93
N GLN A 166 15.89 12.91 5.88
CA GLN A 166 15.72 13.38 4.50
C GLN A 166 14.24 13.48 4.10
N MET A 167 13.39 12.53 4.50
CA MET A 167 11.95 12.61 4.25
C MET A 167 11.32 13.86 4.86
N ARG A 168 11.84 14.30 6.01
CA ARG A 168 11.33 15.45 6.76
C ARG A 168 12.03 16.77 6.41
N PHE A 169 13.02 16.75 5.51
CA PHE A 169 13.81 17.92 5.17
C PHE A 169 12.98 18.98 4.43
N ASP A 170 12.23 18.56 3.41
CA ASP A 170 11.32 19.42 2.67
C ASP A 170 10.03 18.65 2.32
N THR A 171 9.01 18.85 3.14
CA THR A 171 7.71 18.19 2.97
C THR A 171 6.93 18.73 1.78
N SER A 172 7.33 19.86 1.18
CA SER A 172 6.70 20.40 -0.02
C SER A 172 7.00 19.60 -1.29
N LEU A 173 8.01 18.72 -1.23
CA LEU A 173 8.39 17.82 -2.33
C LEU A 173 7.58 16.51 -2.34
N LEU A 174 6.73 16.30 -1.33
CA LEU A 174 5.91 15.10 -1.22
C LEU A 174 4.67 15.21 -2.11
N ILE A 175 4.26 14.08 -2.68
CA ILE A 175 3.12 14.00 -3.60
C ILE A 175 2.07 13.01 -3.07
N PRO A 176 0.79 13.16 -3.45
CA PRO A 176 -0.23 12.16 -3.18
C PRO A 176 0.16 10.80 -3.75
N CYS A 177 0.23 9.79 -2.90
CA CYS A 177 0.51 8.41 -3.26
C CYS A 177 -0.55 7.49 -2.65
N HIS A 178 -0.74 6.33 -3.28
CA HIS A 178 -1.52 5.24 -2.68
C HIS A 178 -0.86 4.76 -1.38
N GLY A 179 0.47 4.84 -1.28
CA GLY A 179 1.21 4.53 -0.05
C GLY A 179 1.60 3.05 0.08
N ASP A 180 0.84 2.14 -0.53
CA ASP A 180 1.15 0.72 -0.62
C ASP A 180 0.75 0.08 -1.97
N ALA A 181 1.14 0.72 -3.08
CA ALA A 181 0.81 0.29 -4.44
C ALA A 181 1.57 -0.97 -4.88
N HIS A 182 1.31 -2.13 -4.26
CA HIS A 182 1.91 -3.41 -4.61
C HIS A 182 0.96 -4.33 -5.37
N THR A 183 1.48 -5.38 -6.01
CA THR A 183 0.71 -6.29 -6.88
C THR A 183 -0.51 -6.95 -6.22
N ARG A 184 -0.52 -7.14 -4.90
CA ARG A 184 -1.68 -7.72 -4.20
C ARG A 184 -2.85 -6.74 -4.04
N ASN A 185 -2.62 -5.45 -4.27
CA ASN A 185 -3.66 -4.42 -4.30
C ASN A 185 -4.18 -4.17 -5.73
N LEU A 186 -3.75 -5.00 -6.69
CA LEU A 186 -4.37 -5.10 -8.01
C LEU A 186 -5.34 -6.28 -8.02
N LEU A 187 -6.62 -5.98 -8.21
CA LEU A 187 -7.65 -7.01 -8.39
C LEU A 187 -7.83 -7.29 -9.88
N PRO A 188 -7.85 -8.58 -10.30
CA PRO A 188 -8.20 -8.93 -11.66
C PRO A 188 -9.71 -8.77 -11.87
N SER A 189 -10.08 -8.13 -12.97
CA SER A 189 -11.48 -8.00 -13.39
C SER A 189 -11.63 -8.29 -14.88
N THR A 190 -12.87 -8.44 -15.34
CA THR A 190 -13.17 -8.61 -16.77
C THR A 190 -12.76 -7.40 -17.62
N GLU A 191 -12.55 -6.23 -17.01
CA GLU A 191 -12.13 -4.99 -17.66
C GLU A 191 -10.61 -4.74 -17.55
N GLY A 192 -9.88 -5.65 -16.91
CA GLY A 192 -8.45 -5.52 -16.64
C GLY A 192 -8.11 -5.42 -15.16
N TRP A 193 -6.91 -4.94 -14.86
CA TRP A 193 -6.43 -4.76 -13.49
C TRP A 193 -7.01 -3.48 -12.89
N ILE A 194 -7.60 -3.58 -11.69
CA ILE A 194 -8.14 -2.44 -10.94
C ILE A 194 -7.38 -2.28 -9.61
N TRP A 195 -7.11 -1.05 -9.21
CA TRP A 195 -6.51 -0.75 -7.91
C TRP A 195 -7.55 -0.87 -6.79
N ALA A 196 -7.14 -1.34 -5.62
CA ALA A 196 -7.96 -1.39 -4.41
C ALA A 196 -7.12 -0.98 -3.20
N ASP A 197 -7.76 -0.84 -2.04
CA ASP A 197 -7.09 -0.69 -0.75
C ASP A 197 -6.35 0.65 -0.54
N PHE A 198 -7.09 1.75 -0.49
CA PHE A 198 -6.55 3.11 -0.40
C PHE A 198 -6.40 3.63 1.03
N GLU A 199 -6.46 2.77 2.04
CA GLU A 199 -6.38 3.19 3.45
C GLU A 199 -5.04 3.84 3.81
N ASP A 200 -3.99 3.50 3.06
CA ASP A 200 -2.62 4.00 3.20
C ASP A 200 -2.29 5.25 2.38
N LEU A 201 -3.29 5.82 1.71
CA LEU A 201 -3.12 7.05 0.93
C LEU A 201 -2.45 8.13 1.77
N SER A 202 -1.35 8.69 1.28
CA SER A 202 -0.53 9.64 2.03
C SER A 202 0.37 10.46 1.12
N LEU A 203 0.89 11.58 1.63
CA LEU A 203 1.92 12.37 0.96
C LEU A 203 3.27 11.69 1.16
N MET A 204 3.86 11.22 0.07
CA MET A 204 5.10 10.44 0.06
C MET A 204 6.11 11.02 -0.94
N PRO A 205 7.41 10.67 -0.84
CA PRO A 205 8.40 11.08 -1.84
C PRO A 205 8.01 10.65 -3.25
N VAL A 206 8.48 11.40 -4.26
CA VAL A 206 8.32 11.00 -5.65
C VAL A 206 8.85 9.57 -5.87
N TYR A 207 8.19 8.83 -6.77
CA TYR A 207 8.42 7.41 -7.05
C TYR A 207 8.05 6.42 -5.93
N TRP A 208 7.44 6.87 -4.81
CA TRP A 208 7.05 5.96 -3.72
C TRP A 208 6.17 4.78 -4.16
N ASP A 209 5.16 5.03 -4.99
CA ASP A 209 4.26 3.96 -5.46
C ASP A 209 4.97 3.00 -6.43
N LEU A 210 5.89 3.49 -7.27
CA LEU A 210 6.75 2.64 -8.11
C LEU A 210 7.68 1.77 -7.26
N ALA A 211 8.32 2.37 -6.25
CA ALA A 211 9.14 1.67 -5.28
C ALA A 211 8.34 0.62 -4.51
N SER A 212 7.09 0.91 -4.14
CA SER A 212 6.17 -0.03 -3.50
C SER A 212 5.85 -1.21 -4.39
N PHE A 213 5.65 -0.96 -5.69
CA PHE A 213 5.33 -2.00 -6.66
C PHE A 213 6.48 -2.98 -6.89
N VAL A 214 7.70 -2.45 -7.08
CA VAL A 214 8.86 -3.28 -7.49
C VAL A 214 9.76 -3.68 -6.32
N GLY A 215 9.66 -3.04 -5.16
CA GLY A 215 10.63 -3.18 -4.06
C GLY A 215 10.82 -4.62 -3.60
N ASN A 216 9.73 -5.31 -3.22
CA ASN A 216 9.83 -6.71 -2.83
C ASN A 216 10.23 -7.61 -4.02
N LEU A 217 9.74 -7.34 -5.23
CA LEU A 217 10.14 -8.13 -6.41
C LEU A 217 11.66 -8.09 -6.61
N ALA A 218 12.26 -6.91 -6.57
CA ALA A 218 13.69 -6.70 -6.71
C ALA A 218 14.48 -7.22 -5.50
N LEU A 219 13.96 -7.08 -4.27
CA LEU A 219 14.61 -7.61 -3.07
C LEU A 219 14.81 -9.13 -3.15
N TYR A 220 13.79 -9.87 -3.61
CA TYR A 220 13.83 -11.34 -3.69
C TYR A 220 14.47 -11.88 -4.96
N ASN A 221 14.40 -11.15 -6.09
CA ASN A 221 14.89 -11.62 -7.39
C ASN A 221 16.15 -10.89 -7.87
N GLY A 222 16.65 -9.94 -7.09
CA GLY A 222 17.79 -9.09 -7.40
C GLY A 222 17.46 -7.97 -8.40
N VAL A 223 18.47 -7.14 -8.69
CA VAL A 223 18.36 -5.98 -9.60
C VAL A 223 18.11 -6.34 -11.07
N GLN A 224 18.13 -7.63 -11.41
CA GLN A 224 17.78 -8.14 -12.75
C GLN A 224 16.29 -8.47 -12.87
N GLU A 225 15.49 -8.30 -11.81
CA GLU A 225 14.05 -8.48 -11.87
C GLU A 225 13.46 -7.66 -13.04
N PRO A 226 12.66 -8.28 -13.94
CA PRO A 226 12.25 -7.64 -15.19
C PRO A 226 11.56 -6.28 -15.04
N THR A 227 10.69 -6.13 -14.04
CA THR A 227 9.92 -4.90 -13.80
C THR A 227 10.81 -3.79 -13.25
N PHE A 228 11.62 -4.09 -12.24
CA PHE A 228 12.61 -3.19 -11.67
C PHE A 228 13.62 -2.72 -12.72
N ARG A 229 14.16 -3.65 -13.53
CA ARG A 229 15.06 -3.31 -14.63
C ARG A 229 14.37 -2.43 -15.67
N TYR A 230 13.09 -2.68 -15.95
CA TYR A 230 12.33 -1.82 -16.85
C TYR A 230 12.20 -0.40 -16.27
N VAL A 231 11.83 -0.24 -14.99
CA VAL A 231 11.80 1.07 -14.31
C VAL A 231 13.13 1.80 -14.45
N LEU A 232 14.26 1.15 -14.13
CA LEU A 232 15.60 1.75 -14.27
C LEU A 232 15.90 2.19 -15.69
N SER A 233 15.44 1.44 -16.71
CA SER A 233 15.65 1.81 -18.11
C SER A 233 14.81 3.00 -18.58
N GLN A 234 13.77 3.39 -17.84
CA GLN A 234 12.95 4.56 -18.14
C GLN A 234 13.47 5.84 -17.48
N ILE A 235 14.39 5.73 -16.52
CA ILE A 235 14.98 6.87 -15.82
C ILE A 235 16.17 7.40 -16.63
N ASN A 236 16.03 8.61 -17.17
CA ASN A 236 16.96 9.17 -18.16
C ASN A 236 17.93 10.23 -17.61
N ASN A 237 17.86 10.55 -16.32
CA ASN A 237 18.74 11.53 -15.69
C ASN A 237 19.11 11.13 -14.26
N GLY A 238 20.24 11.67 -13.76
CA GLY A 238 20.77 11.34 -12.44
C GLY A 238 19.85 11.75 -11.28
N THR A 239 19.15 12.89 -11.40
CA THR A 239 18.26 13.39 -10.35
C THR A 239 17.06 12.46 -10.11
N ASP A 240 16.42 11.99 -11.17
CA ASP A 240 15.31 11.04 -11.08
C ASP A 240 15.81 9.67 -10.57
N LEU A 241 17.03 9.28 -10.94
CA LEU A 241 17.64 8.04 -10.44
C LEU A 241 17.92 8.09 -8.94
N GLU A 242 18.46 9.22 -8.47
CA GLU A 242 18.66 9.48 -7.04
C GLU A 242 17.33 9.48 -6.28
N ALA A 243 16.31 10.12 -6.83
CA ALA A 243 14.97 10.19 -6.22
C ALA A 243 14.30 8.80 -6.17
N PHE A 244 14.35 8.01 -7.24
CA PHE A 244 13.87 6.63 -7.22
C PHE A 244 14.67 5.75 -6.27
N GLY A 245 16.00 5.88 -6.28
CA GLY A 245 16.91 5.19 -5.38
C GLY A 245 16.63 5.46 -3.91
N PHE A 246 16.32 6.72 -3.58
CA PHE A 246 15.85 7.12 -2.26
C PHE A 246 14.51 6.47 -1.90
N ALA A 247 13.52 6.56 -2.79
CA ALA A 247 12.18 5.99 -2.57
C ALA A 247 12.23 4.48 -2.36
N ILE A 248 13.01 3.74 -3.15
CA ILE A 248 13.12 2.28 -3.01
C ILE A 248 13.90 1.88 -1.76
N THR A 249 14.99 2.58 -1.42
CA THR A 249 15.71 2.34 -0.15
C THR A 249 14.77 2.54 1.04
N ALA A 250 14.01 3.63 1.06
CA ALA A 250 13.01 3.89 2.08
C ALA A 250 11.94 2.78 2.13
N ARG A 251 11.38 2.40 0.98
CA ARG A 251 10.33 1.37 0.92
C ARG A 251 10.81 0.00 1.41
N ILE A 252 12.08 -0.36 1.16
CA ILE A 252 12.69 -1.60 1.67
C ILE A 252 12.89 -1.55 3.18
N LEU A 253 13.37 -0.42 3.71
CA LEU A 253 13.50 -0.23 5.15
C LEU A 253 12.15 -0.32 5.85
N MET A 254 11.13 0.36 5.31
CA MET A 254 9.76 0.34 5.81
C MET A 254 9.19 -1.10 5.85
N SER A 255 9.31 -1.83 4.74
CA SER A 255 8.86 -3.23 4.62
C SER A 255 9.57 -4.13 5.63
N THR A 256 10.90 -4.09 5.64
CA THR A 256 11.74 -5.00 6.42
C THR A 256 11.56 -4.77 7.91
N LEU A 257 11.68 -3.53 8.38
CA LEU A 257 11.56 -3.21 9.82
C LEU A 257 10.12 -3.36 10.30
N GLY A 258 9.13 -2.96 9.49
CA GLY A 258 7.72 -3.08 9.83
C GLY A 258 7.28 -4.55 9.97
N ASN A 259 7.58 -5.38 8.97
CA ASN A 259 7.22 -6.80 9.00
C ASN A 259 7.96 -7.55 10.11
N LEU A 260 9.22 -7.20 10.38
CA LEU A 260 9.99 -7.82 11.45
C LEU A 260 9.42 -7.48 12.82
N ASP A 261 9.14 -6.21 13.10
CA ASP A 261 8.49 -5.80 14.34
C ASP A 261 7.13 -6.49 14.54
N PHE A 262 6.31 -6.54 13.47
CA PHE A 262 5.00 -7.19 13.50
C PHE A 262 5.10 -8.71 13.75
N ALA A 263 6.06 -9.38 13.11
CA ALA A 263 6.31 -10.82 13.30
C ALA A 263 6.89 -11.13 14.68
N LEU A 264 7.81 -10.32 15.20
CA LEU A 264 8.36 -10.46 16.56
C LEU A 264 7.30 -10.27 17.64
N ALA A 265 6.26 -9.47 17.36
CA ALA A 265 5.08 -9.34 18.22
C ALA A 265 4.09 -10.53 18.12
N GLY A 266 4.38 -11.54 17.28
CA GLY A 266 3.58 -12.74 17.11
C GLY A 266 2.41 -12.61 16.13
N ASN A 267 2.35 -11.53 15.34
CA ASN A 267 1.21 -11.22 14.47
C ASN A 267 1.50 -11.46 12.98
N GLY A 268 2.75 -11.75 12.61
CA GLY A 268 3.19 -11.88 11.23
C GLY A 268 4.03 -13.13 10.95
N ASP A 269 4.35 -13.35 9.67
CA ASP A 269 5.22 -14.44 9.24
C ASP A 269 6.68 -14.11 9.54
N LEU A 270 7.21 -14.73 10.60
CA LEU A 270 8.59 -14.55 11.03
C LEU A 270 9.62 -15.07 10.01
N ALA A 271 9.31 -16.14 9.28
CA ALA A 271 10.23 -16.66 8.27
C ALA A 271 10.35 -15.69 7.10
N PHE A 272 9.23 -15.15 6.65
CA PHE A 272 9.20 -14.09 5.64
C PHE A 272 9.97 -12.84 6.10
N ALA A 273 9.71 -12.36 7.31
CA ALA A 273 10.35 -11.15 7.84
C ALA A 273 11.87 -11.33 8.04
N CYS A 274 12.31 -12.46 8.59
CA CYS A 274 13.72 -12.82 8.69
C CYS A 274 14.38 -12.87 7.32
N LYS A 275 13.67 -13.37 6.29
CA LYS A 275 14.21 -13.40 4.94
C LYS A 275 14.42 -12.01 4.34
N GLN A 276 13.52 -11.06 4.60
CA GLN A 276 13.73 -9.66 4.21
C GLN A 276 14.96 -9.07 4.91
N LEU A 277 15.12 -9.31 6.21
CA LEU A 277 16.26 -8.84 6.99
C LEU A 277 17.61 -9.35 6.44
N GLU A 278 17.66 -10.60 5.98
CA GLU A 278 18.85 -11.18 5.35
C GLU A 278 19.24 -10.49 4.05
N LEU A 279 18.28 -9.99 3.28
CA LEU A 279 18.49 -9.47 1.92
C LEU A 279 18.65 -7.95 1.86
N ALA A 280 18.09 -7.23 2.84
CA ALA A 280 17.91 -5.79 2.76
C ALA A 280 19.22 -4.99 2.66
N ASP A 281 20.24 -5.34 3.44
CA ASP A 281 21.50 -4.59 3.48
C ASP A 281 22.25 -4.67 2.13
N ASP A 282 22.42 -5.88 1.60
CA ASP A 282 23.04 -6.12 0.30
C ASP A 282 22.25 -5.46 -0.84
N PHE A 283 20.91 -5.46 -0.76
CA PHE A 283 20.08 -4.83 -1.77
C PHE A 283 20.22 -3.30 -1.74
N ILE A 284 20.16 -2.68 -0.56
CA ILE A 284 20.38 -1.23 -0.41
C ILE A 284 21.77 -0.84 -0.93
N HIS A 285 22.80 -1.63 -0.63
CA HIS A 285 24.14 -1.40 -1.16
C HIS A 285 24.19 -1.45 -2.71
N GLN A 286 23.45 -2.38 -3.33
CA GLN A 286 23.35 -2.44 -4.79
C GLN A 286 22.66 -1.21 -5.39
N ILE A 287 21.64 -0.66 -4.72
CA ILE A 287 20.98 0.59 -5.13
C ILE A 287 21.99 1.74 -5.11
N ASP A 288 22.77 1.89 -4.03
CA ASP A 288 23.82 2.92 -3.94
C ASP A 288 24.84 2.82 -5.08
N LEU A 289 25.27 1.61 -5.42
CA LEU A 289 26.18 1.37 -6.55
C LEU A 289 25.56 1.74 -7.91
N ILE A 290 24.27 1.50 -8.11
CA ILE A 290 23.55 1.88 -9.33
C ILE A 290 23.49 3.41 -9.46
N ILE A 291 23.21 4.12 -8.37
CA ILE A 291 23.17 5.59 -8.36
C ILE A 291 24.56 6.15 -8.68
N GLN A 292 25.60 5.68 -7.98
CA GLN A 292 26.98 6.17 -8.15
C GLN A 292 27.52 5.97 -9.58
N ARG A 293 27.20 4.83 -10.22
CA ARG A 293 27.67 4.53 -11.59
C ARG A 293 27.04 5.43 -12.66
N ASN A 294 25.80 5.87 -12.44
CA ASN A 294 25.02 6.62 -13.43
C ASN A 294 24.97 8.13 -13.14
N GLY A 295 25.25 8.56 -11.91
CA GLY A 295 25.38 9.98 -11.52
C GLY A 295 26.70 10.64 -11.96
N GLY A 296 27.66 9.86 -12.49
CA GLY A 296 28.96 10.37 -12.95
C GLY A 296 28.99 10.98 -14.36
N VAL A 297 27.85 11.13 -15.02
CA VAL A 297 27.74 11.78 -16.33
C VAL A 297 27.16 13.18 -16.13
N HIS A 298 28.02 14.12 -15.75
CA HIS A 298 27.75 15.56 -15.79
C HIS A 298 28.38 16.18 -17.03
#